data_AF-A0A257TUM0-F1
#
_entry.id   AF-A0A257TUM0-F1
#
_cell.length_a   1.000
_cell.length_b   1.000
_cell.length_c   1.000
_cell.angle_alpha   90.00
_cell.angle_beta   90.00
_cell.angle_gamma   90.00
#
_symmetry.space_group_name_H-M   'P 1'
#
loop_
_entity.id
_entity.type
_entity.pdbx_description
1 polymer ?
#
loop_
_entity_poly.entity_id
_entity_poly.type
_entity_poly.pdbx_seq_one_letter_code
_entity_poly.pdbx_strand_id
1 'polypeptide(L)'
;MSTSKRNSEGLVLTSNAFRATSFSIALVAALLFDGCAASDETTSYSNSCYYFYVTTRSSWPEFDTDLYYTADSSGQRLDVYISLKESRLKYERTGDTYRASYTASVRLEREDEPPLVKEVQRVIRKPSYPTASDSSYDAFVLSFRVTPGDCAVGVAVTDEASGQKASREFDKTIPDISKRLFSMSDILLLARFDTLAQGRRITPFILSNAGLLSDTISFFTVLSSQAPSKDSVFFNVLKLEGKERLPSSYGRSSISGIGPSFDPCSMGVDTFLVYSYPIRVALGRGFSYIFGGVPKPPPGNYILEVLAEDIKGNRASTLLPFRIRGKYFPDITEDLPDMVSSLGYIASRSEMQQIIEVKTDSAVKANLLKFWSDNGGYSKMAEYYQRVSQANRLFSTCIDGWMTPMGMMYIICGPPDYVECHGSYSERWMYIKTSTDDRVVVDFRLTRETKNPADRYYTIERLYSNLDFWSYYVSRWRTPY
;
A
#
# COMPACT_ATOMS: atom_id res chain seq x y z
N MET A 1 48.77 8.05 -55.21
CA MET A 1 49.54 9.21 -55.71
C MET A 1 49.23 10.42 -54.83
N SER A 2 50.21 11.34 -54.62
CA SER A 2 50.10 12.70 -54.01
C SER A 2 49.29 12.87 -52.70
N THR A 3 49.77 13.32 -51.53
CA THR A 3 50.91 14.14 -51.03
C THR A 3 50.83 15.69 -51.14
N SER A 4 50.19 16.35 -50.16
CA SER A 4 50.65 17.59 -49.44
C SER A 4 49.72 17.83 -48.22
N LYS A 5 50.05 18.38 -47.04
CA LYS A 5 51.24 19.00 -46.40
C LYS A 5 51.38 20.55 -46.49
N ARG A 6 51.95 21.14 -45.41
CA ARG A 6 52.23 22.58 -45.09
C ARG A 6 51.06 23.45 -44.59
N ASN A 7 51.25 24.48 -43.73
CA ASN A 7 52.17 24.71 -42.58
C ASN A 7 51.85 26.08 -41.91
N SER A 8 51.76 26.16 -40.57
CA SER A 8 52.04 27.31 -39.66
C SER A 8 51.52 26.95 -38.25
N GLU A 9 52.28 26.98 -37.15
CA GLU A 9 52.87 28.16 -36.46
C GLU A 9 51.79 29.15 -35.97
N GLY A 10 51.70 29.54 -34.69
CA GLY A 10 52.37 29.05 -33.46
C GLY A 10 52.64 30.17 -32.44
N LEU A 11 52.39 29.95 -31.14
CA LEU A 11 52.90 30.83 -30.08
C LEU A 11 53.05 30.08 -28.73
N VAL A 12 54.06 30.46 -27.95
CA VAL A 12 54.42 29.95 -26.61
C VAL A 12 54.78 31.16 -25.74
N LEU A 13 54.43 31.18 -24.45
CA LEU A 13 55.06 31.93 -23.34
C LEU A 13 54.48 31.38 -22.00
N THR A 14 55.15 30.43 -21.33
CA THR A 14 56.12 30.59 -20.20
C THR A 14 55.54 30.89 -18.80
N SER A 15 55.52 29.83 -17.99
CA SER A 15 55.86 29.75 -16.56
C SER A 15 56.33 31.01 -15.79
N ASN A 16 55.76 31.23 -14.58
CA ASN A 16 56.43 31.13 -13.26
C ASN A 16 55.38 31.45 -12.16
N ALA A 17 55.16 30.70 -11.07
CA ALA A 17 56.05 30.03 -10.12
C ALA A 17 56.72 30.99 -9.11
N PHE A 18 56.15 31.08 -7.89
CA PHE A 18 56.86 31.52 -6.68
C PHE A 18 56.34 30.77 -5.44
N ARG A 19 57.16 30.70 -4.38
CA ARG A 19 56.96 29.82 -3.21
C ARG A 19 56.93 30.60 -1.90
N ALA A 20 56.08 30.13 -0.98
CA ALA A 20 56.25 30.05 0.48
C ALA A 20 56.77 31.27 1.28
N THR A 21 56.09 31.55 2.40
CA THR A 21 56.71 31.32 3.73
C THR A 21 55.64 31.16 4.81
N SER A 22 55.99 30.45 5.89
CA SER A 22 55.10 30.14 7.02
C SER A 22 55.33 31.08 8.19
N PHE A 23 54.33 31.32 9.03
CA PHE A 23 54.57 31.71 10.43
C PHE A 23 53.50 31.12 11.35
N SER A 24 53.93 30.62 12.51
CA SER A 24 53.08 30.00 13.51
C SER A 24 52.95 30.90 14.73
N ILE A 25 51.72 31.08 15.22
CA ILE A 25 51.47 31.49 16.60
C ILE A 25 50.41 30.55 17.17
N ALA A 26 50.71 29.97 18.33
CA ALA A 26 49.75 29.21 19.12
C ALA A 26 49.52 29.96 20.44
N LEU A 27 48.27 30.01 20.89
CA LEU A 27 47.96 30.25 22.30
C LEU A 27 46.77 29.40 22.70
N VAL A 28 46.83 28.85 23.92
CA VAL A 28 45.82 27.96 24.48
C VAL A 28 44.81 28.75 25.31
N ALA A 29 43.53 28.49 25.09
CA ALA A 29 42.47 28.81 26.04
C ALA A 29 41.49 27.63 26.06
N ALA A 30 41.51 26.86 27.14
CA ALA A 30 40.55 25.80 27.40
C ALA A 30 39.81 26.11 28.70
N LEU A 31 38.50 25.91 28.72
CA LEU A 31 37.82 24.98 29.63
C LEU A 31 36.28 25.11 29.50
N LEU A 32 35.63 23.95 29.35
CA LEU A 32 34.30 23.60 29.84
C LEU A 32 33.10 24.53 29.54
N PHE A 33 32.21 24.02 28.67
CA PHE A 33 30.89 23.62 29.16
C PHE A 33 30.57 22.21 28.63
N ASP A 34 29.97 21.37 29.47
CA ASP A 34 29.50 20.04 29.05
C ASP A 34 28.30 20.16 28.11
N GLY A 35 28.27 19.30 27.09
CA GLY A 35 27.26 19.31 26.04
C GLY A 35 27.06 17.92 25.45
N CYS A 36 26.48 17.00 26.23
CA CYS A 36 26.10 15.69 25.76
C CYS A 36 25.02 15.79 24.67
N ALA A 37 25.43 15.73 23.41
CA ALA A 37 24.55 15.31 22.32
C ALA A 37 24.67 13.78 22.20
N ALA A 38 23.81 13.06 22.91
CA ALA A 38 23.72 11.61 22.77
C ALA A 38 23.25 11.23 21.36
N SER A 39 23.58 10.01 20.95
CA SER A 39 22.85 9.34 19.87
C SER A 39 21.43 9.05 20.33
N ASP A 40 20.42 9.51 19.61
CA ASP A 40 19.05 8.99 19.74
C ASP A 40 18.32 8.89 18.40
N GLU A 41 17.67 7.74 18.26
CA GLU A 41 16.39 7.47 17.59
C GLU A 41 16.14 7.95 16.14
N THR A 42 16.27 6.98 15.23
CA THR A 42 15.17 6.48 14.38
C THR A 42 13.90 7.35 14.25
N THR A 43 13.55 7.72 13.01
CA THR A 43 12.15 8.02 12.67
C THR A 43 11.72 7.32 11.38
N SER A 44 10.74 6.44 11.53
CA SER A 44 9.98 5.79 10.45
C SER A 44 9.35 6.83 9.53
N TYR A 45 9.53 6.69 8.21
CA TYR A 45 8.83 7.53 7.23
C TYR A 45 7.46 6.93 6.90
N SER A 46 6.42 7.60 7.37
CA SER A 46 5.04 7.17 7.20
C SER A 46 4.54 7.32 5.77
N ASN A 47 3.51 6.54 5.42
CA ASN A 47 2.95 6.44 4.06
C ASN A 47 2.28 7.73 3.54
N SER A 48 2.32 8.84 4.28
CA SER A 48 1.45 9.99 4.04
C SER A 48 2.11 11.20 3.39
N CYS A 49 3.38 11.51 3.71
CA CYS A 49 4.09 12.61 3.05
C CYS A 49 4.14 12.41 1.52
N TYR A 50 4.06 11.15 1.08
CA TYR A 50 3.82 10.72 -0.30
C TYR A 50 2.64 11.44 -0.97
N TYR A 51 1.51 11.63 -0.28
CA TYR A 51 0.26 12.13 -0.87
C TYR A 51 0.33 13.57 -1.37
N PHE A 52 1.12 14.44 -0.74
CA PHE A 52 1.33 15.80 -1.21
C PHE A 52 2.28 15.88 -2.43
N TYR A 53 3.22 14.94 -2.53
CA TYR A 53 4.19 14.93 -3.62
C TYR A 53 3.64 14.24 -4.88
N VAL A 54 2.83 13.18 -4.73
CA VAL A 54 2.18 12.50 -5.87
C VAL A 54 1.23 13.43 -6.62
N THR A 55 0.63 14.41 -5.95
CA THR A 55 -0.25 15.42 -6.57
C THR A 55 0.52 16.56 -7.24
N THR A 56 1.77 16.83 -6.85
CA THR A 56 2.51 18.04 -7.26
C THR A 56 3.67 17.79 -8.23
N ARG A 57 4.36 16.62 -8.20
CA ARG A 57 5.24 16.12 -9.29
C ARG A 57 5.74 14.68 -9.06
N SER A 58 5.82 13.90 -10.13
CA SER A 58 6.23 12.48 -10.13
C SER A 58 7.72 12.24 -9.87
N SER A 59 8.09 11.34 -8.95
CA SER A 59 9.28 10.46 -9.06
C SER A 59 9.35 9.28 -8.05
N TRP A 60 8.54 9.25 -6.98
CA TRP A 60 8.66 8.22 -5.94
C TRP A 60 8.30 6.79 -6.42
N PRO A 61 9.06 5.74 -6.03
CA PRO A 61 8.73 4.35 -6.33
C PRO A 61 7.37 3.87 -5.75
N GLU A 62 6.47 3.41 -6.61
CA GLU A 62 5.20 2.77 -6.22
C GLU A 62 5.42 1.25 -6.13
N PHE A 63 5.63 0.74 -4.92
CA PHE A 63 5.81 -0.69 -4.69
C PHE A 63 4.84 -1.25 -3.63
N ASP A 64 4.54 -2.53 -3.82
CA ASP A 64 3.77 -3.39 -2.94
C ASP A 64 4.70 -4.44 -2.31
N THR A 65 4.38 -4.90 -1.11
CA THR A 65 5.16 -5.93 -0.42
C THR A 65 4.30 -6.78 0.51
N ASP A 66 4.58 -8.08 0.55
CA ASP A 66 3.92 -9.05 1.44
C ASP A 66 4.97 -9.88 2.20
N LEU A 67 4.61 -10.33 3.41
CA LEU A 67 5.45 -11.12 4.29
C LEU A 67 4.90 -12.55 4.45
N TYR A 68 5.74 -13.55 4.18
CA TYR A 68 5.40 -14.97 4.29
C TYR A 68 6.40 -15.70 5.19
N TYR A 69 6.07 -15.85 6.47
CA TYR A 69 6.75 -16.77 7.37
C TYR A 69 6.45 -18.21 6.97
N THR A 70 7.47 -19.06 6.93
CA THR A 70 7.33 -20.51 6.73
C THR A 70 8.48 -21.30 7.35
N ALA A 71 8.34 -22.63 7.40
CA ALA A 71 9.34 -23.52 7.95
C ALA A 71 9.39 -24.84 7.17
N ASP A 72 10.60 -25.37 7.00
CA ASP A 72 10.85 -26.65 6.36
C ASP A 72 12.03 -27.38 7.05
N SER A 73 12.48 -28.51 6.50
CA SER A 73 13.56 -29.33 7.07
C SER A 73 14.93 -28.63 7.13
N SER A 74 15.09 -27.49 6.45
CA SER A 74 16.27 -26.62 6.53
C SER A 74 16.14 -25.50 7.58
N GLY A 75 15.04 -25.48 8.34
CA GLY A 75 14.74 -24.50 9.39
C GLY A 75 13.67 -23.48 8.98
N GLN A 76 13.50 -22.48 9.82
CA GLN A 76 12.51 -21.41 9.61
C GLN A 76 13.03 -20.34 8.65
N ARG A 77 12.11 -19.66 7.95
CA ARG A 77 12.42 -18.49 7.13
C ARG A 77 11.26 -17.49 7.06
N LEU A 78 11.60 -16.24 6.78
CA LEU A 78 10.65 -15.18 6.39
C LEU A 78 10.96 -14.81 4.94
N ASP A 79 10.02 -15.08 4.03
CA ASP A 79 10.09 -14.69 2.63
C ASP A 79 9.42 -13.32 2.46
N VAL A 80 10.18 -12.31 2.04
CA VAL A 80 9.67 -10.95 1.80
C VAL A 80 9.50 -10.74 0.30
N TYR A 81 8.24 -10.70 -0.15
CA TYR A 81 7.89 -10.47 -1.56
C TYR A 81 7.77 -8.97 -1.82
N ILE A 82 8.35 -8.50 -2.93
CA ILE A 82 8.32 -7.10 -3.36
C ILE A 82 7.90 -7.05 -4.83
N SER A 83 6.97 -6.16 -5.16
CA SER A 83 6.54 -5.86 -6.54
C SER A 83 6.56 -4.36 -6.77
N LEU A 84 7.49 -3.90 -7.61
CA LEU A 84 7.64 -2.49 -7.97
C LEU A 84 6.97 -2.23 -9.33
N LYS A 85 6.13 -1.20 -9.40
CA LYS A 85 5.55 -0.76 -10.67
C LYS A 85 6.56 -0.02 -11.53
N GLU A 86 6.87 -0.59 -12.69
CA GLU A 86 7.96 -0.11 -13.54
C GLU A 86 7.71 1.30 -14.09
N SER A 87 6.44 1.70 -14.24
CA SER A 87 6.02 2.99 -14.80
C SER A 87 6.25 4.20 -13.89
N ARG A 88 6.78 3.99 -12.68
CA ARG A 88 6.96 5.03 -11.66
C ARG A 88 8.40 5.41 -11.37
N LEU A 89 9.35 4.59 -11.84
CA LEU A 89 10.77 4.96 -11.86
C LEU A 89 11.04 6.08 -12.87
N LYS A 90 12.05 6.91 -12.60
CA LYS A 90 12.61 7.83 -13.59
C LYS A 90 13.51 7.06 -14.57
N TYR A 91 13.25 7.19 -15.87
CA TYR A 91 14.06 6.57 -16.92
C TYR A 91 15.01 7.57 -17.58
N GLU A 92 16.23 7.13 -17.82
CA GLU A 92 17.25 7.85 -18.58
C GLU A 92 17.43 7.22 -19.97
N ARG A 93 17.58 8.03 -21.01
CA ARG A 93 17.78 7.53 -22.37
C ARG A 93 19.22 7.03 -22.55
N THR A 94 19.36 5.72 -22.74
CA THR A 94 20.63 5.03 -23.03
C THR A 94 20.62 4.54 -24.48
N GLY A 95 21.15 5.36 -25.39
CA GLY A 95 21.09 5.10 -26.83
C GLY A 95 19.65 5.09 -27.35
N ASP A 96 19.23 3.99 -27.96
CA ASP A 96 17.86 3.78 -28.46
C ASP A 96 16.96 3.04 -27.45
N THR A 97 17.37 2.96 -26.18
CA THR A 97 16.58 2.38 -25.10
C THR A 97 16.43 3.35 -23.94
N TYR A 98 15.41 3.11 -23.11
CA TYR A 98 15.22 3.78 -21.83
C TYR A 98 15.64 2.83 -20.72
N ARG A 99 16.46 3.30 -19.79
CA ARG A 99 16.97 2.54 -18.65
C ARG A 99 16.52 3.20 -17.35
N ALA A 100 16.04 2.40 -16.41
CA ALA A 100 15.90 2.79 -15.01
C ALA A 100 16.69 1.83 -14.12
N SER A 101 17.01 2.26 -12.91
CA SER A 101 17.58 1.40 -11.87
C SER A 101 17.07 1.81 -10.51
N TYR A 102 16.93 0.82 -9.63
CA TYR A 102 16.47 1.01 -8.26
C TYR A 102 17.21 0.07 -7.32
N THR A 103 17.33 0.46 -6.06
CA THR A 103 17.87 -0.39 -4.99
C THR A 103 16.76 -0.71 -4.01
N ALA A 104 16.53 -2.00 -3.77
CA ALA A 104 15.58 -2.48 -2.78
C ALA A 104 16.32 -3.06 -1.57
N SER A 105 16.06 -2.51 -0.39
CA SER A 105 16.65 -2.92 0.88
C SER A 105 15.58 -3.46 1.82
N VAL A 106 15.81 -4.63 2.42
CA VAL A 106 14.98 -5.20 3.48
C VAL A 106 15.82 -5.37 4.73
N ARG A 107 15.30 -4.93 5.88
CA ARG A 107 15.93 -4.92 7.19
C ARG A 107 14.98 -5.51 8.22
N LEU A 108 15.40 -6.58 8.91
CA LEU A 108 14.69 -7.15 10.04
C LEU A 108 15.38 -6.69 11.32
N GLU A 109 14.62 -6.14 12.27
CA GLU A 109 15.10 -5.67 13.57
C GLU A 109 14.44 -6.46 14.70
N ARG A 110 15.22 -6.78 15.74
CA ARG A 110 14.85 -7.61 16.89
C ARG A 110 15.59 -7.09 18.12
N GLU A 111 14.98 -7.18 19.30
CA GLU A 111 15.47 -6.52 20.51
C GLU A 111 16.87 -7.00 20.95
N ASP A 112 17.13 -8.32 20.87
CA ASP A 112 18.39 -8.95 21.30
C ASP A 112 19.30 -9.43 20.13
N GLU A 113 18.98 -9.12 18.86
CA GLU A 113 19.71 -9.64 17.69
C GLU A 113 20.15 -8.53 16.72
N PRO A 114 21.37 -8.61 16.13
CA PRO A 114 21.83 -7.61 15.16
C PRO A 114 20.95 -7.62 13.90
N PRO A 115 20.62 -6.43 13.33
CA PRO A 115 19.60 -6.34 12.29
C PRO A 115 20.03 -7.07 11.01
N LEU A 116 19.17 -7.98 10.53
CA LEU A 116 19.43 -8.74 9.31
C LEU A 116 19.05 -7.89 8.10
N VAL A 117 20.05 -7.44 7.34
CA VAL A 117 19.85 -6.61 6.13
C VAL A 117 20.15 -7.42 4.87
N LYS A 118 19.30 -7.27 3.85
CA LYS A 118 19.60 -7.66 2.46
C LYS A 118 19.25 -6.52 1.53
N GLU A 119 20.09 -6.32 0.54
CA GLU A 119 19.93 -5.28 -0.47
C GLU A 119 20.12 -5.88 -1.87
N VAL A 120 19.34 -5.40 -2.84
CA VAL A 120 19.45 -5.80 -4.24
C VAL A 120 19.24 -4.59 -5.15
N GLN A 121 20.25 -4.27 -5.95
CA GLN A 121 20.12 -3.31 -7.04
C GLN A 121 19.53 -4.01 -8.27
N ARG A 122 18.58 -3.34 -8.92
CA ARG A 122 17.81 -3.84 -10.08
C ARG A 122 17.84 -2.83 -11.21
N VAL A 123 17.74 -3.32 -12.45
CA VAL A 123 17.94 -2.52 -13.67
C VAL A 123 16.91 -2.93 -14.73
N ILE A 124 16.05 -1.99 -15.09
CA ILE A 124 14.98 -2.17 -16.09
C ILE A 124 15.40 -1.51 -17.40
N ARG A 125 15.05 -2.12 -18.54
CA ARG A 125 15.27 -1.57 -19.88
C ARG A 125 14.00 -1.70 -20.72
N LYS A 126 13.60 -0.61 -21.37
CA LYS A 126 12.41 -0.51 -22.23
C LYS A 126 12.80 0.08 -23.60
N PRO A 127 12.13 -0.29 -24.70
CA PRO A 127 12.35 0.32 -26.02
C PRO A 127 11.77 1.74 -26.13
N SER A 128 10.81 2.08 -25.27
CA SER A 128 10.14 3.38 -25.18
C SER A 128 10.02 3.83 -23.73
N TYR A 129 9.77 5.13 -23.51
CA TYR A 129 9.52 5.65 -22.16
C TYR A 129 8.15 5.14 -21.65
N PRO A 130 8.05 4.53 -20.45
CA PRO A 130 6.77 4.03 -19.92
C PRO A 130 5.73 5.13 -19.73
N THR A 131 4.51 4.89 -20.20
CA THR A 131 3.36 5.76 -19.94
C THR A 131 2.71 5.45 -18.59
N ALA A 132 1.87 6.34 -18.07
CA ALA A 132 1.10 6.09 -16.83
C ALA A 132 0.12 4.90 -16.94
N SER A 133 -0.12 4.40 -18.16
CA SER A 133 -0.90 3.21 -18.48
C SER A 133 -0.07 1.91 -18.60
N ASP A 134 1.27 1.97 -18.46
CA ASP A 134 2.10 0.75 -18.42
C ASP A 134 1.86 0.02 -17.09
N SER A 135 1.27 -1.17 -17.18
CA SER A 135 0.97 -2.06 -16.05
C SER A 135 2.04 -3.14 -15.81
N SER A 136 3.28 -2.89 -16.25
CA SER A 136 4.42 -3.76 -15.95
C SER A 136 4.92 -3.59 -14.51
N TYR A 137 5.35 -4.69 -13.89
CA TYR A 137 5.93 -4.73 -12.54
C TYR A 137 7.19 -5.62 -12.52
N ASP A 138 8.26 -5.18 -11.85
CA ASP A 138 9.42 -6.03 -11.52
C ASP A 138 9.21 -6.59 -10.10
N ALA A 139 9.09 -7.92 -10.00
CA ALA A 139 8.67 -8.62 -8.79
C ALA A 139 9.63 -9.75 -8.41
N PHE A 140 10.02 -9.79 -7.14
CA PHE A 140 11.07 -10.67 -6.61
C PHE A 140 10.85 -10.98 -5.12
N VAL A 141 11.69 -11.84 -4.55
CA VAL A 141 11.61 -12.26 -3.14
C VAL A 141 12.99 -12.19 -2.47
N LEU A 142 13.01 -11.78 -1.20
CA LEU A 142 14.18 -11.81 -0.33
C LEU A 142 13.88 -12.69 0.89
N SER A 143 14.44 -13.91 0.90
CA SER A 143 14.28 -14.89 1.99
C SER A 143 15.30 -14.69 3.11
N PHE A 144 14.84 -14.59 4.36
CA PHE A 144 15.67 -14.48 5.57
C PHE A 144 15.55 -15.74 6.42
N ARG A 145 16.65 -16.22 7.03
CA ARG A 145 16.56 -17.19 8.13
C ARG A 145 16.16 -16.43 9.39
N VAL A 146 15.25 -16.99 10.18
CA VAL A 146 14.67 -16.33 11.35
C VAL A 146 14.54 -17.27 12.55
N THR A 147 14.71 -16.69 13.73
CA THR A 147 14.52 -17.26 15.07
C THR A 147 13.09 -16.97 15.57
N PRO A 148 12.52 -17.78 16.49
CA PRO A 148 11.22 -17.46 17.12
C PRO A 148 11.26 -16.13 17.89
N GLY A 149 10.12 -15.48 18.02
CA GLY A 149 9.95 -14.16 18.66
C GLY A 149 9.55 -13.08 17.67
N ASP A 150 9.24 -11.89 18.18
CA ASP A 150 8.80 -10.75 17.38
C ASP A 150 9.96 -10.08 16.60
N CYS A 151 9.64 -9.40 15.51
CA CYS A 151 10.57 -8.59 14.74
C CYS A 151 9.84 -7.45 14.01
N ALA A 152 10.51 -6.33 13.82
CA ALA A 152 10.09 -5.28 12.90
C ALA A 152 10.76 -5.51 11.53
N VAL A 153 10.01 -5.33 10.44
CA VAL A 153 10.48 -5.60 9.07
C VAL A 153 10.34 -4.33 8.24
N GLY A 154 11.44 -3.61 8.06
CA GLY A 154 11.54 -2.46 7.17
C GLY A 154 11.84 -2.89 5.74
N VAL A 155 11.00 -2.51 4.79
CA VAL A 155 11.17 -2.71 3.34
C VAL A 155 11.24 -1.33 2.69
N ALA A 156 12.27 -1.07 1.88
CA ALA A 156 12.40 0.19 1.16
C ALA A 156 12.91 -0.01 -0.27
N VAL A 157 12.49 0.90 -1.15
CA VAL A 157 12.87 0.96 -2.57
C VAL A 157 13.26 2.38 -2.92
N THR A 158 14.49 2.56 -3.42
CA THR A 158 15.06 3.83 -3.87
C THR A 158 15.20 3.84 -5.38
N ASP A 159 14.68 4.84 -6.08
CA ASP A 159 14.99 5.10 -7.50
C ASP A 159 16.37 5.79 -7.59
N GLU A 160 17.33 5.16 -8.26
CA GLU A 160 18.70 5.65 -8.37
C GLU A 160 18.79 6.97 -9.17
N ALA A 161 17.88 7.18 -10.12
CA ALA A 161 17.92 8.34 -11.01
C ALA A 161 17.24 9.58 -10.39
N SER A 162 16.35 9.40 -9.40
CA SER A 162 15.69 10.50 -8.68
C SER A 162 16.15 10.67 -7.22
N GLY A 163 16.79 9.66 -6.65
CA GLY A 163 17.15 9.59 -5.23
C GLY A 163 15.97 9.37 -4.28
N GLN A 164 14.76 9.15 -4.80
CA GLN A 164 13.54 9.07 -3.98
C GLN A 164 13.30 7.65 -3.46
N LYS A 165 13.06 7.56 -2.15
CA LYS A 165 13.00 6.29 -1.39
C LYS A 165 11.62 6.07 -0.76
N ALA A 166 10.80 5.23 -1.38
CA ALA A 166 9.59 4.73 -0.72
C ALA A 166 9.98 3.69 0.35
N SER A 167 9.26 3.64 1.47
CA SER A 167 9.47 2.67 2.56
C SER A 167 8.14 2.14 3.12
N ARG A 168 8.18 0.98 3.77
CA ARG A 168 7.10 0.29 4.48
C ARG A 168 7.69 -0.43 5.68
N GLU A 169 6.98 -0.49 6.80
CA GLU A 169 7.41 -1.18 8.02
C GLU A 169 6.29 -2.06 8.56
N PHE A 170 6.65 -3.24 9.06
CA PHE A 170 5.72 -4.27 9.50
C PHE A 170 6.14 -4.93 10.81
N ASP A 171 5.21 -5.07 11.74
CA ASP A 171 5.35 -5.86 12.96
C ASP A 171 5.06 -7.33 12.64
N LYS A 172 5.99 -8.26 12.95
CA LYS A 172 5.84 -9.70 12.63
C LYS A 172 6.34 -10.63 13.74
N THR A 173 5.41 -11.40 14.32
CA THR A 173 5.71 -12.52 15.22
C THR A 173 6.18 -13.75 14.44
N ILE A 174 7.35 -14.31 14.79
CA ILE A 174 7.83 -15.62 14.30
C ILE A 174 7.50 -16.69 15.35
N PRO A 175 6.67 -17.71 15.05
CA PRO A 175 6.24 -18.70 16.03
C PRO A 175 7.34 -19.71 16.39
N ASP A 176 7.29 -20.24 17.62
CA ASP A 176 8.17 -21.33 18.06
C ASP A 176 7.59 -22.70 17.69
N ILE A 177 8.05 -23.26 16.57
CA ILE A 177 7.67 -24.60 16.09
C ILE A 177 8.30 -25.76 16.90
N SER A 178 9.27 -25.48 17.78
CA SER A 178 9.89 -26.51 18.62
C SER A 178 9.06 -26.79 19.87
N LYS A 179 8.42 -25.75 20.43
CA LYS A 179 7.53 -25.84 21.59
C LYS A 179 6.09 -26.25 21.24
N ARG A 180 5.75 -26.31 19.93
CA ARG A 180 4.41 -26.66 19.44
C ARG A 180 4.39 -28.07 18.85
N LEU A 181 3.44 -28.89 19.30
CA LEU A 181 3.16 -30.21 18.69
C LEU A 181 2.69 -30.06 17.23
N PHE A 182 2.05 -28.94 16.92
CA PHE A 182 1.34 -28.67 15.68
C PHE A 182 1.40 -27.17 15.41
N SER A 183 1.87 -26.74 14.24
CA SER A 183 1.98 -25.31 13.89
C SER A 183 1.98 -25.11 12.37
N MET A 184 1.42 -23.99 11.90
CA MET A 184 1.39 -23.63 10.48
C MET A 184 2.36 -22.49 10.14
N SER A 185 2.66 -22.36 8.85
CA SER A 185 3.18 -21.13 8.25
C SER A 185 2.10 -20.05 8.16
N ASP A 186 2.43 -18.91 7.56
CA ASP A 186 1.40 -18.01 7.02
C ASP A 186 0.63 -18.70 5.87
N ILE A 187 -0.32 -18.00 5.24
CA ILE A 187 -0.92 -18.41 3.97
C ILE A 187 -0.32 -17.57 2.85
N LEU A 188 0.22 -18.22 1.82
CA LEU A 188 0.65 -17.57 0.59
C LEU A 188 -0.45 -17.70 -0.47
N LEU A 189 -0.98 -16.59 -0.97
CA LEU A 189 -1.87 -16.63 -2.14
C LEU A 189 -1.05 -16.89 -3.42
N LEU A 190 -1.66 -17.58 -4.38
CA LEU A 190 -1.01 -18.00 -5.62
C LEU A 190 -1.68 -17.36 -6.84
N ALA A 191 -0.90 -16.64 -7.65
CA ALA A 191 -1.33 -16.13 -8.95
C ALA A 191 -1.42 -17.26 -9.98
N ARG A 192 -0.56 -18.28 -9.82
CA ARG A 192 -0.48 -19.44 -10.71
C ARG A 192 0.17 -20.62 -10.01
N PHE A 193 -0.32 -21.81 -10.30
CA PHE A 193 0.24 -23.08 -9.87
C PHE A 193 0.39 -24.00 -11.10
N ASP A 194 1.63 -24.28 -11.52
CA ASP A 194 1.91 -25.21 -12.61
C ASP A 194 2.60 -26.48 -12.07
N THR A 195 2.00 -27.65 -12.27
CA THR A 195 2.71 -28.93 -12.10
C THR A 195 3.61 -29.20 -13.30
N LEU A 196 4.91 -29.33 -13.04
CA LEU A 196 5.95 -29.58 -14.02
C LEU A 196 6.55 -30.98 -13.83
N ALA A 197 7.16 -31.55 -14.86
CA ALA A 197 7.78 -32.88 -14.80
C ALA A 197 8.92 -33.02 -13.76
N GLN A 198 9.46 -31.90 -13.27
CA GLN A 198 10.51 -31.85 -12.23
C GLN A 198 10.06 -31.21 -10.91
N GLY A 199 8.76 -30.90 -10.72
CA GLY A 199 8.27 -30.30 -9.48
C GLY A 199 7.01 -29.46 -9.63
N ARG A 200 6.85 -28.45 -8.77
CA ARG A 200 5.72 -27.52 -8.78
C ARG A 200 6.25 -26.10 -8.91
N ARG A 201 5.82 -25.35 -9.92
CA ARG A 201 6.07 -23.91 -10.02
C ARG A 201 4.93 -23.19 -9.31
N ILE A 202 5.29 -22.49 -8.24
CA ILE A 202 4.41 -21.62 -7.49
C ILE A 202 4.71 -20.19 -7.93
N THR A 203 3.71 -19.44 -8.38
CA THR A 203 3.81 -17.99 -8.58
C THR A 203 3.02 -17.32 -7.47
N PRO A 204 3.66 -16.56 -6.55
CA PRO A 204 2.96 -15.89 -5.47
C PRO A 204 2.01 -14.81 -6.02
N PHE A 205 1.00 -14.46 -5.24
CA PHE A 205 0.13 -13.31 -5.49
C PHE A 205 0.37 -12.27 -4.40
N ILE A 206 0.56 -11.01 -4.80
CA ILE A 206 0.77 -9.90 -3.87
C ILE A 206 -0.55 -9.13 -3.72
N LEU A 207 -1.02 -8.97 -2.48
CA LEU A 207 -2.42 -8.69 -2.11
C LEU A 207 -2.99 -7.40 -2.72
N SER A 208 -2.15 -6.38 -2.93
CA SER A 208 -2.49 -5.10 -3.54
C SER A 208 -3.20 -5.23 -4.90
N ASN A 209 -2.84 -6.21 -5.71
CA ASN A 209 -3.27 -6.34 -7.11
C ASN A 209 -4.47 -7.30 -7.30
N ALA A 210 -5.23 -7.58 -6.22
CA ALA A 210 -6.32 -8.58 -6.10
C ALA A 210 -7.38 -8.61 -7.24
N GLY A 211 -7.55 -7.53 -8.02
CA GLY A 211 -8.41 -7.52 -9.20
C GLY A 211 -8.08 -8.62 -10.22
N LEU A 212 -6.80 -9.03 -10.33
CA LEU A 212 -6.32 -10.05 -11.26
C LEU A 212 -6.52 -11.51 -10.80
N LEU A 213 -7.07 -11.76 -9.60
CA LEU A 213 -7.38 -13.12 -9.15
C LEU A 213 -8.44 -13.77 -10.07
N SER A 214 -8.18 -15.01 -10.50
CA SER A 214 -9.14 -15.85 -11.23
C SER A 214 -10.33 -16.26 -10.36
N ASP A 215 -11.31 -16.94 -10.95
CA ASP A 215 -12.54 -17.39 -10.26
C ASP A 215 -12.30 -18.36 -9.08
N THR A 216 -11.05 -18.81 -8.87
CA THR A 216 -10.60 -19.59 -7.72
C THR A 216 -9.40 -18.92 -7.06
N ILE A 217 -9.54 -18.50 -5.80
CA ILE A 217 -8.43 -18.03 -4.98
C ILE A 217 -7.60 -19.25 -4.58
N SER A 218 -6.45 -19.42 -5.22
CA SER A 218 -5.51 -20.51 -4.94
C SER A 218 -4.52 -20.07 -3.85
N PHE A 219 -4.16 -20.99 -2.94
CA PHE A 219 -3.27 -20.69 -1.82
C PHE A 219 -2.40 -21.89 -1.41
N PHE A 220 -1.36 -21.58 -0.64
CA PHE A 220 -0.37 -22.52 -0.13
C PHE A 220 -0.06 -22.23 1.35
N THR A 221 0.10 -23.27 2.15
CA THR A 221 0.60 -23.18 3.53
C THR A 221 1.36 -24.47 3.90
N VAL A 222 2.25 -24.38 4.88
CA VAL A 222 3.03 -25.52 5.38
C VAL A 222 2.60 -25.82 6.80
N LEU A 223 2.25 -27.08 7.06
CA LEU A 223 1.86 -27.59 8.37
C LEU A 223 2.98 -28.47 8.93
N SER A 224 3.50 -28.08 10.09
CA SER A 224 4.49 -28.82 10.87
C SER A 224 3.78 -29.63 11.95
N SER A 225 4.00 -30.96 11.96
CA SER A 225 3.54 -31.85 13.04
C SER A 225 4.68 -32.64 13.67
N GLN A 226 4.73 -32.68 15.00
CA GLN A 226 5.69 -33.46 15.76
C GLN A 226 5.30 -34.94 15.90
N ALA A 227 4.07 -35.33 15.53
CA ALA A 227 3.57 -36.70 15.61
C ALA A 227 2.84 -37.11 14.30
N PRO A 228 2.86 -38.40 13.92
CA PRO A 228 2.11 -38.88 12.75
C PRO A 228 0.63 -39.07 13.09
N SER A 229 -0.26 -38.54 12.25
CA SER A 229 -1.71 -38.52 12.50
C SER A 229 -2.52 -38.34 11.20
N LYS A 230 -3.82 -38.73 11.21
CA LYS A 230 -4.72 -38.69 10.05
C LYS A 230 -5.63 -37.47 10.14
N ASP A 231 -5.13 -36.34 9.67
CA ASP A 231 -5.62 -35.05 10.14
C ASP A 231 -6.59 -34.42 9.15
N SER A 232 -7.53 -33.64 9.68
CA SER A 232 -8.56 -32.97 8.90
C SER A 232 -8.21 -31.50 8.79
N VAL A 233 -7.93 -31.05 7.57
CA VAL A 233 -7.67 -29.65 7.24
C VAL A 233 -8.96 -29.04 6.72
N PHE A 234 -9.41 -27.95 7.33
CA PHE A 234 -10.59 -27.19 6.96
C PHE A 234 -10.16 -25.85 6.37
N PHE A 235 -10.68 -25.53 5.20
CA PHE A 235 -10.52 -24.21 4.57
C PHE A 235 -11.82 -23.43 4.74
N ASN A 236 -11.81 -22.43 5.62
CA ASN A 236 -12.98 -21.61 5.94
C ASN A 236 -12.81 -20.22 5.31
N VAL A 237 -13.78 -19.79 4.51
CA VAL A 237 -13.87 -18.40 4.04
C VAL A 237 -14.91 -17.69 4.89
N LEU A 238 -14.47 -16.70 5.67
CA LEU A 238 -15.32 -15.89 6.53
C LEU A 238 -15.52 -14.52 5.86
N LYS A 239 -16.77 -14.09 5.63
CA LYS A 239 -17.08 -12.71 5.22
C LYS A 239 -17.03 -11.82 6.45
N LEU A 240 -16.35 -10.68 6.31
CA LEU A 240 -16.35 -9.60 7.30
C LEU A 240 -17.52 -8.67 7.01
N GLU A 241 -18.65 -8.82 7.71
CA GLU A 241 -19.77 -7.88 7.65
C GLU A 241 -19.66 -6.86 8.77
N GLY A 242 -18.79 -5.87 8.56
CA GLY A 242 -18.97 -4.59 9.22
C GLY A 242 -20.34 -4.04 8.83
N LYS A 243 -21.07 -3.44 9.78
CA LYS A 243 -22.29 -2.69 9.43
C LYS A 243 -21.87 -1.47 8.63
N GLU A 244 -21.90 -1.59 7.31
CA GLU A 244 -21.64 -0.51 6.35
C GLU A 244 -22.66 0.61 6.52
N ARG A 245 -22.40 1.45 7.53
CA ARG A 245 -22.86 2.81 7.55
C ARG A 245 -22.09 3.57 6.50
N LEU A 246 -22.56 3.44 5.24
CA LEU A 246 -22.58 4.56 4.29
C LEU A 246 -22.85 5.82 5.13
N PRO A 247 -21.96 6.84 5.12
CA PRO A 247 -21.97 7.91 6.11
C PRO A 247 -23.36 8.56 6.13
N SER A 248 -24.10 8.33 7.22
CA SER A 248 -25.56 8.31 7.18
C SER A 248 -26.13 9.72 7.21
N SER A 249 -26.06 10.38 6.04
CA SER A 249 -26.17 11.82 5.80
C SER A 249 -25.16 12.66 6.58
N TYR A 250 -24.29 13.39 5.85
CA TYR A 250 -23.59 14.58 6.37
C TYR A 250 -24.59 15.74 6.55
N GLY A 251 -25.56 15.52 7.43
CA GLY A 251 -26.81 16.28 7.55
C GLY A 251 -26.82 17.30 8.68
N ARG A 252 -25.68 17.97 8.95
CA ARG A 252 -25.59 19.22 9.73
C ARG A 252 -24.17 19.81 9.67
N SER A 253 -24.08 21.12 9.90
CA SER A 253 -22.88 21.97 9.78
C SER A 253 -21.87 21.81 10.92
N SER A 254 -21.65 20.58 11.39
CA SER A 254 -20.72 20.24 12.48
C SER A 254 -19.82 19.07 12.05
N ILE A 255 -18.57 19.37 11.73
CA ILE A 255 -17.61 18.42 11.12
C ILE A 255 -16.94 17.50 12.18
N SER A 256 -17.16 17.78 13.46
CA SER A 256 -16.83 16.92 14.59
C SER A 256 -17.62 15.60 14.54
N GLY A 257 -17.10 14.64 13.78
CA GLY A 257 -17.77 13.38 13.44
C GLY A 257 -17.54 12.90 12.00
N ILE A 258 -16.79 13.64 11.16
CA ILE A 258 -16.42 13.18 9.81
C ILE A 258 -15.30 12.13 9.87
N GLY A 259 -15.74 10.88 9.96
CA GLY A 259 -14.99 9.65 9.86
C GLY A 259 -15.96 8.48 10.02
N PRO A 260 -15.59 7.24 9.66
CA PRO A 260 -16.41 6.10 10.01
C PRO A 260 -16.47 6.01 11.55
N SER A 261 -17.68 5.91 12.12
CA SER A 261 -17.90 5.78 13.59
C SER A 261 -17.67 4.34 14.08
N PHE A 262 -16.71 3.70 13.41
CA PHE A 262 -16.41 2.28 13.35
C PHE A 262 -15.03 2.20 12.67
N ASP A 263 -14.11 1.37 13.16
CA ASP A 263 -12.89 1.07 12.40
C ASP A 263 -13.20 -0.17 11.52
N PRO A 264 -13.33 -0.01 10.20
CA PRO A 264 -13.66 -1.11 9.28
C PRO A 264 -12.53 -2.13 9.11
N CYS A 265 -11.39 -1.90 9.77
CA CYS A 265 -10.18 -2.70 9.70
C CYS A 265 -9.82 -3.32 11.07
N SER A 266 -10.48 -2.91 12.15
CA SER A 266 -10.46 -3.58 13.46
C SER A 266 -11.47 -4.71 13.54
N MET A 267 -11.18 -5.71 14.39
CA MET A 267 -11.96 -6.95 14.51
C MET A 267 -13.34 -6.82 15.20
N GLY A 268 -13.95 -5.62 15.22
CA GLY A 268 -15.29 -5.38 15.77
C GLY A 268 -16.43 -5.82 14.83
N VAL A 269 -16.21 -6.89 14.06
CA VAL A 269 -16.99 -7.28 12.88
C VAL A 269 -17.71 -8.60 13.13
N ASP A 270 -19.01 -8.65 12.79
CA ASP A 270 -19.74 -9.91 12.72
C ASP A 270 -19.21 -10.74 11.52
N THR A 271 -18.69 -11.94 11.77
CA THR A 271 -18.09 -12.80 10.73
C THR A 271 -19.03 -13.92 10.33
N PHE A 272 -19.36 -14.03 9.04
CA PHE A 272 -20.23 -15.08 8.51
C PHE A 272 -19.44 -16.11 7.71
N LEU A 273 -19.58 -17.40 8.05
CA LEU A 273 -18.98 -18.49 7.27
C LEU A 273 -19.66 -18.58 5.90
N VAL A 274 -18.90 -18.27 4.84
CA VAL A 274 -19.37 -18.35 3.45
C VAL A 274 -19.24 -19.78 2.94
N TYR A 275 -18.06 -20.37 3.13
CA TYR A 275 -17.73 -21.73 2.70
C TYR A 275 -16.80 -22.40 3.71
N SER A 276 -16.96 -23.72 3.90
CA SER A 276 -15.99 -24.57 4.59
C SER A 276 -15.70 -25.82 3.74
N TYR A 277 -14.44 -26.08 3.45
CA TYR A 277 -14.01 -27.24 2.66
C TYR A 277 -13.09 -28.15 3.50
N PRO A 278 -13.54 -29.35 3.91
CA PRO A 278 -12.72 -30.32 4.62
C PRO A 278 -11.91 -31.21 3.65
N ILE A 279 -10.60 -31.25 3.85
CA ILE A 279 -9.66 -32.18 3.19
C ILE A 279 -9.01 -33.06 4.26
N ARG A 280 -9.12 -34.38 4.11
CA ARG A 280 -8.36 -35.34 4.94
C ARG A 280 -6.96 -35.50 4.36
N VAL A 281 -5.93 -35.23 5.16
CA VAL A 281 -4.51 -35.36 4.76
C VAL A 281 -3.82 -36.33 5.72
N ALA A 282 -3.11 -37.32 5.19
CA ALA A 282 -2.29 -38.20 6.01
C ALA A 282 -0.98 -37.47 6.35
N LEU A 283 -0.82 -37.02 7.60
CA LEU A 283 0.35 -36.25 8.02
C LEU A 283 1.40 -37.16 8.65
N GLY A 284 2.59 -37.14 8.06
CA GLY A 284 3.79 -37.68 8.69
C GLY A 284 4.36 -36.68 9.71
N ARG A 285 5.24 -37.17 10.59
CA ARG A 285 6.07 -36.30 11.43
C ARG A 285 6.99 -35.46 10.52
N GLY A 286 7.05 -34.16 10.75
CA GLY A 286 7.77 -33.19 9.91
C GLY A 286 6.81 -32.21 9.23
N PHE A 287 7.15 -31.82 8.00
CA PHE A 287 6.46 -30.75 7.26
C PHE A 287 5.58 -31.31 6.14
N SER A 288 4.35 -30.83 6.05
CA SER A 288 3.37 -31.20 5.03
C SER A 288 2.91 -29.98 4.25
N TYR A 289 2.95 -30.10 2.92
CA TYR A 289 2.72 -29.00 1.99
C TYR A 289 1.25 -28.97 1.55
N ILE A 290 0.48 -28.05 2.11
CA ILE A 290 -0.96 -27.90 1.86
C ILE A 290 -1.15 -26.92 0.70
N PHE A 291 -1.90 -27.36 -0.30
CA PHE A 291 -2.38 -26.53 -1.41
C PHE A 291 -3.90 -26.56 -1.38
N GLY A 292 -4.50 -25.38 -1.50
CA GLY A 292 -5.95 -25.22 -1.49
C GLY A 292 -6.43 -24.24 -2.56
N GLY A 293 -7.72 -24.30 -2.83
CA GLY A 293 -8.42 -23.36 -3.69
C GLY A 293 -9.83 -23.18 -3.18
N VAL A 294 -10.28 -21.94 -3.06
CA VAL A 294 -11.67 -21.59 -2.72
C VAL A 294 -12.27 -20.75 -3.85
N PRO A 295 -13.59 -20.87 -4.14
CA PRO A 295 -14.24 -19.99 -5.10
C PRO A 295 -14.02 -18.53 -4.73
N LYS A 296 -13.70 -17.68 -5.71
CA LYS A 296 -13.58 -16.23 -5.50
C LYS A 296 -14.96 -15.70 -5.08
N PRO A 297 -15.10 -15.14 -3.86
CA PRO A 297 -16.37 -14.56 -3.44
C PRO A 297 -16.62 -13.23 -4.18
N PRO A 298 -17.83 -12.65 -4.07
CA PRO A 298 -18.09 -11.29 -4.53
C PRO A 298 -17.14 -10.24 -3.93
N PRO A 299 -17.13 -9.00 -4.45
CA PRO A 299 -16.41 -7.90 -3.82
C PRO A 299 -16.75 -7.72 -2.34
N GLY A 300 -15.75 -7.41 -1.52
CA GLY A 300 -15.89 -7.30 -0.06
C GLY A 300 -14.62 -7.68 0.71
N ASN A 301 -14.72 -7.62 2.04
CA ASN A 301 -13.67 -8.00 2.98
C ASN A 301 -13.89 -9.43 3.51
N TYR A 302 -12.82 -10.20 3.60
CA TYR A 302 -12.84 -11.62 3.96
C TYR A 302 -11.64 -12.01 4.82
N ILE A 303 -11.78 -13.10 5.57
CA ILE A 303 -10.66 -13.86 6.15
C ILE A 303 -10.68 -15.26 5.55
N LEU A 304 -9.54 -15.70 5.01
CA LEU A 304 -9.26 -17.10 4.75
C LEU A 304 -8.63 -17.69 6.01
N GLU A 305 -9.35 -18.58 6.68
CA GLU A 305 -8.80 -19.44 7.73
C GLU A 305 -8.42 -20.79 7.11
N VAL A 306 -7.19 -21.22 7.36
CA VAL A 306 -6.82 -22.64 7.26
C VAL A 306 -6.69 -23.15 8.68
N LEU A 307 -7.58 -24.05 9.06
CA LEU A 307 -7.57 -24.80 10.32
C LEU A 307 -7.13 -26.23 10.01
N ALA A 308 -6.33 -26.85 10.86
CA ALA A 308 -6.17 -28.30 10.89
C ALA A 308 -6.43 -28.83 12.28
N GLU A 309 -6.95 -30.05 12.34
CA GLU A 309 -7.28 -30.79 13.55
C GLU A 309 -6.76 -32.22 13.46
N ASP A 310 -6.00 -32.65 14.47
CA ASP A 310 -5.51 -34.02 14.57
C ASP A 310 -6.56 -34.98 15.13
N ILE A 311 -6.28 -36.29 15.03
CA ILE A 311 -7.18 -37.35 15.56
C ILE A 311 -7.40 -37.33 17.09
N LYS A 312 -6.77 -36.40 17.82
CA LYS A 312 -6.89 -36.21 19.27
C LYS A 312 -7.55 -34.86 19.62
N GLY A 313 -7.92 -34.05 18.63
CA GLY A 313 -8.49 -32.71 18.83
C GLY A 313 -7.45 -31.59 19.03
N ASN A 314 -6.15 -31.85 18.80
CA ASN A 314 -5.15 -30.78 18.75
C ASN A 314 -5.39 -29.95 17.49
N ARG A 315 -5.41 -28.62 17.64
CA ARG A 315 -5.71 -27.68 16.54
C ARG A 315 -4.57 -26.70 16.32
N ALA A 316 -4.36 -26.34 15.07
CA ALA A 316 -3.61 -25.15 14.67
C ALA A 316 -4.38 -24.49 13.53
N SER A 317 -4.51 -23.16 13.57
CA SER A 317 -5.01 -22.39 12.44
C SER A 317 -4.07 -21.23 12.10
N THR A 318 -4.18 -20.78 10.87
CA THR A 318 -3.53 -19.59 10.32
C THR A 318 -4.58 -18.78 9.56
N LEU A 319 -4.51 -17.46 9.66
CA LEU A 319 -5.53 -16.53 9.19
C LEU A 319 -4.91 -15.54 8.20
N LEU A 320 -5.55 -15.34 7.05
CA LEU A 320 -5.19 -14.31 6.09
C LEU A 320 -6.40 -13.42 5.79
N PRO A 321 -6.43 -12.16 6.28
CA PRO A 321 -7.34 -11.14 5.77
C PRO A 321 -7.07 -10.86 4.29
N PHE A 322 -8.13 -10.72 3.48
CA PHE A 322 -8.02 -10.30 2.08
C PHE A 322 -9.27 -9.52 1.64
N ARG A 323 -9.09 -8.59 0.68
CA ARG A 323 -10.19 -7.82 0.07
C ARG A 323 -10.32 -8.21 -1.40
N ILE A 324 -11.53 -8.58 -1.82
CA ILE A 324 -11.87 -8.64 -3.25
C ILE A 324 -12.40 -7.27 -3.64
N ARG A 325 -11.67 -6.58 -4.51
CA ARG A 325 -12.06 -5.27 -5.07
C ARG A 325 -13.12 -5.45 -6.16
N GLY A 326 -13.84 -4.37 -6.48
CA GLY A 326 -14.73 -4.31 -7.65
C GLY A 326 -13.99 -4.58 -8.96
N LYS A 327 -14.72 -5.03 -10.00
CA LYS A 327 -14.13 -5.55 -11.25
C LYS A 327 -13.25 -4.52 -11.97
N TYR A 328 -13.57 -3.25 -11.84
CA TYR A 328 -12.92 -2.15 -12.56
C TYR A 328 -11.90 -1.39 -11.69
N PHE A 329 -11.85 -1.71 -10.39
CA PHE A 329 -10.97 -1.06 -9.42
C PHE A 329 -9.50 -1.03 -9.90
N PRO A 330 -8.77 0.09 -9.74
CA PRO A 330 -9.14 1.29 -8.96
C PRO A 330 -10.05 2.29 -9.69
N ASP A 331 -10.34 2.07 -10.97
CA ASP A 331 -11.20 2.96 -11.75
C ASP A 331 -12.68 2.64 -11.50
N ILE A 332 -13.47 3.68 -11.24
CA ILE A 332 -14.86 3.53 -10.79
C ILE A 332 -15.89 3.58 -11.94
N THR A 333 -15.49 4.00 -13.14
CA THR A 333 -16.40 4.49 -14.20
C THR A 333 -17.36 3.47 -14.80
N GLU A 334 -17.19 2.18 -14.48
CA GLU A 334 -18.13 1.10 -14.87
C GLU A 334 -18.63 0.27 -13.66
N ASP A 335 -18.29 0.67 -12.43
CA ASP A 335 -18.70 0.00 -11.20
C ASP A 335 -19.88 0.76 -10.55
N LEU A 336 -21.09 0.54 -11.08
CA LEU A 336 -22.29 1.30 -10.71
C LEU A 336 -22.59 1.36 -9.20
N PRO A 337 -22.45 0.27 -8.40
CA PRO A 337 -22.62 0.33 -6.95
C PRO A 337 -21.71 1.36 -6.27
N ASP A 338 -20.43 1.39 -6.63
CA ASP A 338 -19.45 2.34 -6.10
C ASP A 338 -19.70 3.76 -6.65
N MET A 339 -20.03 3.90 -7.94
CA MET A 339 -20.36 5.21 -8.55
C MET A 339 -21.54 5.89 -7.85
N VAL A 340 -22.53 5.11 -7.42
CA VAL A 340 -23.69 5.61 -6.67
C VAL A 340 -23.33 5.84 -5.20
N SER A 341 -22.65 4.90 -4.55
CA SER A 341 -22.29 5.01 -3.13
C SER A 341 -21.39 6.22 -2.85
N SER A 342 -20.45 6.49 -3.74
CA SER A 342 -19.57 7.68 -3.69
C SER A 342 -20.29 9.01 -3.94
N LEU A 343 -21.54 9.03 -4.44
CA LEU A 343 -22.36 10.26 -4.44
C LEU A 343 -22.82 10.69 -3.04
N GLY A 344 -22.69 9.84 -2.01
CA GLY A 344 -23.04 10.18 -0.63
C GLY A 344 -22.33 11.43 -0.05
N TYR A 345 -21.27 11.91 -0.71
CA TYR A 345 -20.57 13.16 -0.36
C TYR A 345 -21.18 14.43 -1.00
N ILE A 346 -22.06 14.31 -2.01
CA ILE A 346 -22.62 15.48 -2.72
C ILE A 346 -24.13 15.41 -2.98
N ALA A 347 -24.74 14.23 -2.91
CA ALA A 347 -26.18 14.03 -3.09
C ALA A 347 -26.94 14.09 -1.76
N SER A 348 -28.17 14.60 -1.80
CA SER A 348 -29.09 14.56 -0.67
C SER A 348 -29.65 13.14 -0.45
N ARG A 349 -30.19 12.88 0.75
CA ARG A 349 -30.82 11.59 1.06
C ARG A 349 -31.94 11.20 0.09
N SER A 350 -32.72 12.18 -0.39
CA SER A 350 -33.78 11.97 -1.39
C SER A 350 -33.24 11.62 -2.78
N GLU A 351 -32.13 12.24 -3.21
CA GLU A 351 -31.50 11.93 -4.50
C GLU A 351 -30.85 10.54 -4.46
N MET A 352 -30.13 10.22 -3.38
CA MET A 352 -29.57 8.87 -3.16
C MET A 352 -30.67 7.79 -3.19
N GLN A 353 -31.79 8.03 -2.51
CA GLN A 353 -32.92 7.11 -2.49
C GLN A 353 -33.52 6.90 -3.90
N GLN A 354 -33.72 7.97 -4.68
CA GLN A 354 -34.22 7.90 -6.06
C GLN A 354 -33.29 7.11 -7.00
N ILE A 355 -31.98 7.10 -6.76
CA ILE A 355 -31.03 6.30 -7.54
C ILE A 355 -31.06 4.82 -7.10
N ILE A 356 -31.15 4.55 -5.80
CA ILE A 356 -30.99 3.21 -5.21
C ILE A 356 -32.29 2.37 -5.21
N GLU A 357 -33.48 2.99 -5.22
CA GLU A 357 -34.77 2.26 -5.20
C GLU A 357 -35.05 1.41 -6.45
N VAL A 358 -34.32 1.64 -7.56
CA VAL A 358 -34.61 0.99 -8.84
C VAL A 358 -33.77 -0.27 -9.05
N LYS A 359 -34.45 -1.38 -9.40
CA LYS A 359 -33.88 -2.74 -9.39
C LYS A 359 -33.03 -3.13 -10.61
N THR A 360 -32.63 -2.19 -11.48
CA THR A 360 -31.91 -2.51 -12.72
C THR A 360 -30.81 -1.50 -13.04
N ASP A 361 -29.63 -2.01 -13.38
CA ASP A 361 -28.42 -1.25 -13.71
C ASP A 361 -28.66 -0.15 -14.75
N SER A 362 -29.48 -0.42 -15.77
CA SER A 362 -29.84 0.56 -16.80
C SER A 362 -30.61 1.77 -16.24
N ALA A 363 -31.50 1.54 -15.27
CA ALA A 363 -32.27 2.60 -14.64
C ALA A 363 -31.45 3.33 -13.55
N VAL A 364 -30.59 2.61 -12.83
CA VAL A 364 -29.60 3.21 -11.93
C VAL A 364 -28.65 4.13 -12.72
N LYS A 365 -28.11 3.69 -13.87
CA LYS A 365 -27.26 4.49 -14.76
C LYS A 365 -28.02 5.69 -15.35
N ALA A 366 -29.31 5.55 -15.66
CA ALA A 366 -30.15 6.67 -16.10
C ALA A 366 -30.39 7.71 -14.98
N ASN A 367 -30.74 7.28 -13.77
CA ASN A 367 -30.93 8.19 -12.62
C ASN A 367 -29.62 8.85 -12.19
N LEU A 368 -28.50 8.15 -12.30
CA LEU A 368 -27.16 8.68 -12.08
C LEU A 368 -26.80 9.79 -13.08
N LEU A 369 -27.03 9.56 -14.37
CA LEU A 369 -26.83 10.57 -15.41
C LEU A 369 -27.78 11.77 -15.23
N LYS A 370 -29.02 11.52 -14.80
CA LYS A 370 -29.98 12.58 -14.46
C LYS A 370 -29.50 13.44 -13.29
N PHE A 371 -29.03 12.83 -12.19
CA PHE A 371 -28.47 13.57 -11.04
C PHE A 371 -27.37 14.53 -11.49
N TRP A 372 -26.43 14.07 -12.33
CA TRP A 372 -25.38 14.94 -12.86
C TRP A 372 -25.93 16.01 -13.81
N SER A 373 -26.91 15.69 -14.66
CA SER A 373 -27.55 16.65 -15.57
C SER A 373 -28.36 17.75 -14.85
N ASP A 374 -28.93 17.46 -13.69
CA ASP A 374 -29.67 18.43 -12.85
C ASP A 374 -28.73 19.32 -12.01
N ASN A 375 -27.42 19.02 -12.00
CA ASN A 375 -26.41 19.63 -11.15
C ASN A 375 -25.19 20.11 -11.99
N GLY A 376 -23.97 19.66 -11.68
CA GLY A 376 -22.74 20.15 -12.32
C GLY A 376 -22.50 19.74 -13.79
N GLY A 377 -23.38 18.91 -14.36
CA GLY A 377 -23.27 18.41 -15.72
C GLY A 377 -22.14 17.39 -15.95
N TYR A 378 -21.96 16.99 -17.20
CA TYR A 378 -21.01 15.96 -17.60
C TYR A 378 -19.54 16.29 -17.26
N SER A 379 -19.15 17.57 -17.32
CA SER A 379 -17.79 18.00 -16.98
C SER A 379 -17.47 17.74 -15.50
N LYS A 380 -18.40 18.07 -14.60
CA LYS A 380 -18.27 17.77 -13.17
C LYS A 380 -18.36 16.28 -12.88
N MET A 381 -19.22 15.54 -13.58
CA MET A 381 -19.29 14.08 -13.47
C MET A 381 -17.93 13.42 -13.78
N ALA A 382 -17.29 13.83 -14.88
CA ALA A 382 -15.99 13.31 -15.30
C ALA A 382 -14.89 13.69 -14.28
N GLU A 383 -14.83 14.96 -13.86
CA GLU A 383 -13.89 15.43 -12.83
C GLU A 383 -14.07 14.66 -11.50
N TYR A 384 -15.31 14.42 -11.08
CA TYR A 384 -15.62 13.73 -9.82
C TYR A 384 -15.13 12.28 -9.85
N TYR A 385 -15.55 11.48 -10.84
CA TYR A 385 -15.14 10.08 -10.90
C TYR A 385 -13.66 9.89 -11.23
N GLN A 386 -13.01 10.87 -11.89
CA GLN A 386 -11.56 10.93 -11.98
C GLN A 386 -10.91 11.12 -10.60
N ARG A 387 -11.39 12.06 -9.78
CA ARG A 387 -10.89 12.25 -8.39
C ARG A 387 -11.17 11.04 -7.50
N VAL A 388 -12.32 10.37 -7.67
CA VAL A 388 -12.64 9.13 -6.92
C VAL A 388 -11.68 8.00 -7.31
N SER A 389 -11.41 7.82 -8.61
CA SER A 389 -10.45 6.81 -9.09
C SER A 389 -9.00 7.16 -8.69
N GLN A 390 -8.65 8.44 -8.61
CA GLN A 390 -7.39 8.91 -8.02
C GLN A 390 -7.33 8.62 -6.52
N ALA A 391 -8.40 8.90 -5.76
CA ALA A 391 -8.48 8.57 -4.34
C ALA A 391 -8.29 7.07 -4.09
N ASN A 392 -8.87 6.21 -4.94
CA ASN A 392 -8.63 4.76 -4.91
C ASN A 392 -7.16 4.37 -5.19
N ARG A 393 -6.48 5.05 -6.12
CA ARG A 393 -5.06 4.82 -6.42
C ARG A 393 -4.11 5.35 -5.34
N LEU A 394 -4.55 6.34 -4.55
CA LEU A 394 -3.76 6.97 -3.51
C LEU A 394 -3.99 6.29 -2.15
N PHE A 395 -5.20 6.39 -1.60
CA PHE A 395 -5.46 6.19 -0.18
C PHE A 395 -6.01 4.80 0.17
N SER A 396 -6.01 3.84 -0.76
CA SER A 396 -6.57 2.51 -0.51
C SER A 396 -5.75 1.71 0.52
N THR A 397 -6.46 1.10 1.46
CA THR A 397 -5.94 0.19 2.49
C THR A 397 -6.84 -1.05 2.54
N CYS A 398 -7.12 -1.59 3.72
CA CYS A 398 -8.28 -2.44 4.05
C CYS A 398 -9.64 -1.92 3.55
N ILE A 399 -9.78 -0.62 3.28
CA ILE A 399 -10.93 -0.02 2.58
C ILE A 399 -10.50 0.62 1.25
N ASP A 400 -11.46 0.84 0.34
CA ASP A 400 -11.19 1.57 -0.90
C ASP A 400 -10.89 3.03 -0.59
N GLY A 401 -9.90 3.58 -1.30
CA GLY A 401 -9.35 4.89 -0.99
C GLY A 401 -10.39 6.01 -0.99
N TRP A 402 -11.43 5.89 -1.83
CA TRP A 402 -12.57 6.81 -1.85
C TRP A 402 -13.31 6.92 -0.50
N MET A 403 -13.39 5.83 0.27
CA MET A 403 -14.03 5.76 1.58
C MET A 403 -13.15 6.29 2.72
N THR A 404 -11.85 6.46 2.52
CA THR A 404 -10.96 6.99 3.56
C THR A 404 -11.22 8.48 3.81
N PRO A 405 -10.98 8.99 5.03
CA PRO A 405 -11.08 10.43 5.30
C PRO A 405 -10.16 11.28 4.43
N MET A 406 -8.94 10.81 4.10
CA MET A 406 -8.05 11.47 3.14
C MET A 406 -8.64 11.49 1.72
N GLY A 407 -9.19 10.36 1.24
CA GLY A 407 -9.84 10.26 -0.07
C GLY A 407 -11.09 11.11 -0.20
N MET A 408 -11.94 11.14 0.83
CA MET A 408 -13.10 12.02 0.89
C MET A 408 -12.69 13.50 0.79
N MET A 409 -11.67 13.93 1.54
CA MET A 409 -11.11 15.29 1.43
C MET A 409 -10.54 15.57 0.03
N TYR A 410 -9.81 14.61 -0.53
CA TYR A 410 -9.23 14.70 -1.87
C TYR A 410 -10.28 14.80 -2.99
N ILE A 411 -11.38 14.04 -2.89
CA ILE A 411 -12.51 14.12 -3.81
C ILE A 411 -13.14 15.50 -3.71
N ILE A 412 -13.57 15.90 -2.51
CA ILE A 412 -14.41 17.08 -2.30
C ILE A 412 -13.66 18.38 -2.54
N CYS A 413 -12.43 18.51 -2.03
CA CYS A 413 -11.61 19.71 -2.21
C CYS A 413 -10.71 19.62 -3.43
N GLY A 414 -9.97 18.52 -3.56
CA GLY A 414 -8.93 18.31 -4.56
C GLY A 414 -7.60 17.93 -3.90
N PRO A 415 -6.48 17.97 -4.63
CA PRO A 415 -5.17 17.99 -4.01
C PRO A 415 -5.06 19.20 -3.04
N PRO A 416 -4.47 19.04 -1.84
CA PRO A 416 -4.18 20.16 -0.96
C PRO A 416 -3.09 21.07 -1.55
N ASP A 417 -3.13 22.35 -1.19
CA ASP A 417 -2.16 23.37 -1.61
C ASP A 417 -0.83 23.25 -0.82
N TYR A 418 -0.90 22.82 0.44
CA TYR A 418 0.24 22.53 1.31
C TYR A 418 -0.02 21.30 2.18
N VAL A 419 1.03 20.56 2.54
CA VAL A 419 1.00 19.56 3.61
C VAL A 419 2.20 19.73 4.55
N GLU A 420 1.94 19.74 5.86
CA GLU A 420 2.95 19.61 6.90
C GLU A 420 2.94 18.18 7.44
N CYS A 421 4.09 17.49 7.45
CA CYS A 421 4.21 16.20 8.11
C CYS A 421 4.63 16.39 9.58
N HIS A 422 3.83 15.85 10.51
CA HIS A 422 4.09 15.89 11.95
C HIS A 422 4.48 14.49 12.44
N GLY A 423 5.71 14.08 12.09
CA GLY A 423 6.29 12.77 12.42
C GLY A 423 5.57 11.58 11.74
N SER A 424 5.86 10.37 12.23
CA SER A 424 5.42 9.11 11.61
C SER A 424 3.92 8.80 11.73
N TYR A 425 3.12 9.66 12.38
CA TYR A 425 1.73 9.34 12.73
C TYR A 425 0.72 10.45 12.47
N SER A 426 1.14 11.61 11.97
CA SER A 426 0.22 12.75 11.78
C SER A 426 0.62 13.65 10.61
N GLU A 427 -0.38 14.22 9.95
CA GLU A 427 -0.22 15.23 8.91
C GLU A 427 -1.14 16.41 9.15
N ARG A 428 -0.85 17.54 8.51
CA ARG A 428 -1.79 18.63 8.30
C ARG A 428 -1.88 18.93 6.82
N TRP A 429 -3.05 18.78 6.22
CA TRP A 429 -3.33 19.27 4.87
C TRP A 429 -3.94 20.66 4.94
N MET A 430 -3.52 21.57 4.05
CA MET A 430 -4.08 22.91 3.93
C MET A 430 -4.62 23.16 2.52
N TYR A 431 -5.77 23.82 2.45
CA TYR A 431 -6.36 24.37 1.24
C TYR A 431 -6.49 25.88 1.41
N ILE A 432 -5.89 26.66 0.52
CA ILE A 432 -5.76 28.13 0.67
C ILE A 432 -6.33 28.83 -0.56
N LYS A 433 -7.33 29.68 -0.35
CA LYS A 433 -7.97 30.47 -1.41
C LYS A 433 -7.10 31.69 -1.75
N THR A 434 -7.26 32.21 -2.97
CA THR A 434 -6.56 33.41 -3.46
C THR A 434 -6.84 34.68 -2.63
N SER A 435 -7.90 34.68 -1.81
CA SER A 435 -8.15 35.68 -0.76
C SER A 435 -7.55 35.23 0.56
N THR A 436 -6.57 35.98 1.07
CA THR A 436 -5.49 35.55 1.99
C THR A 436 -5.87 34.97 3.36
N ASP A 437 -7.13 35.01 3.76
CA ASP A 437 -7.56 34.51 5.08
C ASP A 437 -8.45 33.25 5.02
N ASP A 438 -9.03 32.96 3.84
CA ASP A 438 -9.89 31.80 3.62
C ASP A 438 -9.07 30.51 3.48
N ARG A 439 -9.18 29.63 4.47
CA ARG A 439 -8.41 28.39 4.55
C ARG A 439 -9.20 27.23 5.17
N VAL A 440 -8.94 26.03 4.67
CA VAL A 440 -9.27 24.77 5.35
C VAL A 440 -7.97 24.11 5.78
N VAL A 441 -7.93 23.62 7.00
CA VAL A 441 -6.80 22.92 7.59
C VAL A 441 -7.31 21.62 8.20
N VAL A 442 -6.76 20.48 7.77
CA VAL A 442 -7.17 19.15 8.23
C VAL A 442 -5.98 18.43 8.83
N ASP A 443 -6.04 18.22 10.15
CA ASP A 443 -5.05 17.45 10.88
C ASP A 443 -5.48 15.97 10.85
N PHE A 444 -4.69 15.14 10.18
CA PHE A 444 -4.89 13.70 10.09
C PHE A 444 -4.00 12.94 11.07
N ARG A 445 -4.46 11.77 11.54
CA ARG A 445 -3.70 10.86 12.40
C ARG A 445 -3.81 9.41 11.92
N LEU A 446 -2.70 8.69 11.88
CA LEU A 446 -2.65 7.28 11.50
C LEU A 446 -3.23 6.40 12.63
N THR A 447 -4.11 5.46 12.30
CA THR A 447 -4.63 4.45 13.25
C THR A 447 -3.48 3.60 13.82
N ARG A 448 -3.47 3.43 15.15
CA ARG A 448 -2.38 2.71 15.86
C ARG A 448 -2.73 1.27 16.26
N GLU A 449 -4.01 0.92 16.34
CA GLU A 449 -4.49 -0.32 17.00
C GLU A 449 -4.79 -1.47 16.03
N THR A 450 -4.29 -1.43 14.79
CA THR A 450 -4.48 -2.52 13.83
C THR A 450 -3.48 -3.67 14.08
N LYS A 451 -3.95 -4.92 13.99
CA LYS A 451 -3.09 -6.13 14.06
C LYS A 451 -2.14 -6.29 12.87
N ASN A 452 -2.44 -5.61 11.76
CA ASN A 452 -1.71 -5.65 10.52
C ASN A 452 -1.37 -4.19 10.13
N PRO A 453 -0.09 -3.83 9.98
CA PRO A 453 0.31 -2.47 9.60
C PRO A 453 -0.20 -2.02 8.21
N ALA A 454 -0.45 -2.95 7.28
CA ALA A 454 -1.06 -2.64 5.99
C ALA A 454 -2.53 -2.17 6.08
N ASP A 455 -3.19 -2.47 7.19
CA ASP A 455 -4.56 -2.05 7.47
C ASP A 455 -4.63 -0.68 8.18
N ARG A 456 -3.49 -0.04 8.46
CA ARG A 456 -3.47 1.31 9.07
C ARG A 456 -3.88 2.37 8.05
N TYR A 457 -4.84 3.23 8.40
CA TYR A 457 -5.30 4.35 7.58
C TYR A 457 -5.35 5.66 8.40
N TYR A 458 -5.49 6.79 7.72
CA TYR A 458 -5.55 8.10 8.37
C TYR A 458 -6.99 8.50 8.72
N THR A 459 -7.25 8.71 10.01
CA THR A 459 -8.46 9.39 10.50
C THR A 459 -8.24 10.91 10.51
N ILE A 460 -9.32 11.69 10.46
CA ILE A 460 -9.27 13.13 10.76
C ILE A 460 -9.20 13.26 12.29
N GLU A 461 -8.11 13.81 12.81
CA GLU A 461 -8.03 14.22 14.21
C GLU A 461 -8.78 15.54 14.40
N ARG A 462 -8.56 16.51 13.50
CA ARG A 462 -9.15 17.86 13.57
C ARG A 462 -9.41 18.40 12.18
N LEU A 463 -10.47 19.19 12.03
CA LEU A 463 -10.67 20.02 10.85
C LEU A 463 -11.04 21.43 11.30
N TYR A 464 -10.28 22.40 10.78
CA TYR A 464 -10.47 23.83 10.98
C TYR A 464 -10.83 24.45 9.63
N SER A 465 -11.92 25.21 9.57
CA SER A 465 -12.35 25.95 8.39
C SER A 465 -12.97 27.25 8.85
N ASN A 466 -12.55 28.38 8.28
CA ASN A 466 -13.20 29.67 8.52
C ASN A 466 -14.47 29.84 7.65
N LEU A 467 -14.63 29.01 6.62
CA LEU A 467 -15.81 28.88 5.77
C LEU A 467 -16.76 27.78 6.29
N ASP A 468 -18.03 27.83 5.91
CA ASP A 468 -18.85 26.61 5.84
C ASP A 468 -18.27 25.73 4.71
N PHE A 469 -17.42 24.80 5.14
CA PHE A 469 -16.71 23.85 4.31
C PHE A 469 -17.63 23.10 3.34
N TRP A 470 -18.75 22.58 3.85
CA TRP A 470 -19.63 21.71 3.08
C TRP A 470 -20.41 22.55 2.06
N SER A 471 -21.00 23.67 2.50
CA SER A 471 -21.69 24.58 1.58
C SER A 471 -20.76 25.16 0.51
N TYR A 472 -19.48 25.40 0.81
CA TYR A 472 -18.52 25.91 -0.18
C TYR A 472 -18.03 24.83 -1.17
N TYR A 473 -17.56 23.67 -0.69
CA TYR A 473 -16.98 22.67 -1.59
C TYR A 473 -18.03 21.82 -2.31
N VAL A 474 -19.14 21.45 -1.65
CA VAL A 474 -20.20 20.64 -2.30
C VAL A 474 -21.00 21.45 -3.32
N SER A 475 -21.24 22.75 -3.08
CA SER A 475 -21.92 23.58 -4.10
C SER A 475 -21.13 23.63 -5.42
N ARG A 476 -19.79 23.66 -5.38
CA ARG A 476 -18.91 23.62 -6.56
C ARG A 476 -18.94 22.30 -7.36
N TRP A 477 -19.54 21.25 -6.81
CA TRP A 477 -19.87 20.00 -7.53
C TRP A 477 -21.27 20.03 -8.14
N ARG A 478 -22.15 20.87 -7.58
CA ARG A 478 -23.57 20.96 -7.93
C ARG A 478 -23.89 22.11 -8.88
N THR A 479 -23.04 23.14 -8.97
CA THR A 479 -23.13 24.20 -9.97
C THR A 479 -22.39 23.82 -11.26
N PRO A 480 -22.94 24.12 -12.45
CA PRO A 480 -22.19 24.21 -13.68
C PRO A 480 -21.00 25.19 -13.60
N TYR A 481 -20.13 25.15 -14.61
CA TYR A 481 -19.06 26.12 -14.86
C TYR A 481 -19.58 27.37 -15.58
#